data_AF-A0A7S2ES02-F1
#
_entry.id   AF-A0A7S2ES02-F1
#
_cell.length_a   1.000
_cell.length_b   1.000
_cell.length_c   1.000
_cell.angle_alpha   90.00
_cell.angle_beta   90.00
_cell.angle_gamma   90.00
#
_symmetry.space_group_name_H-M   'P 1'
#
loop_
_entity.id
_entity.type
_entity.pdbx_description
1 polymer ?
#
loop_
_entity_poly.entity_id
_entity_poly.type
_entity_poly.pdbx_seq_one_letter_code
_entity_poly.pdbx_strand_id
1 'polypeptide(L)'
;GRLAASYDGRCLWGTEDDCLRREPALVIANSVWADARYALRSNYENAVGGYLLRADFLDAGAGGLVNDWVDRFTDGLIDSIIEEGPIADYSLLAINSVYLDAPWNEPFKDAFTNEDLFYADDAELKDASSATEADFTHTIGPIEE
;
A
#
# COMPACT_ATOMS: atom_id res chain seq x y z
N GLY A 1 -10.56 12.35 -9.35
CA GLY A 1 -11.06 12.01 -8.00
C GLY A 1 -10.77 13.14 -7.04
N ARG A 2 -11.29 13.11 -5.80
CA ARG A 2 -11.05 14.20 -4.81
C ARG A 2 -9.57 14.46 -4.56
N LEU A 3 -8.73 13.42 -4.52
CA LEU A 3 -7.26 13.55 -4.36
C LEU A 3 -6.62 14.37 -5.48
N ALA A 4 -6.85 13.99 -6.75
CA ALA A 4 -6.32 14.74 -7.90
C ALA A 4 -6.87 16.18 -8.01
N ALA A 5 -8.08 16.44 -7.50
CA ALA A 5 -8.66 17.79 -7.51
C ALA A 5 -8.16 18.68 -6.36
N SER A 6 -7.69 18.08 -5.26
CA SER A 6 -7.07 18.80 -4.14
C SER A 6 -5.57 19.05 -4.36
N TYR A 7 -4.93 18.28 -5.24
CA TYR A 7 -3.54 18.51 -5.63
C TYR A 7 -3.47 19.67 -6.63
N ASP A 8 -2.88 20.78 -6.22
CA ASP A 8 -2.74 21.98 -7.05
C ASP A 8 -1.42 22.03 -7.82
N GLY A 9 -0.61 20.95 -7.73
CA GLY A 9 0.68 20.83 -8.39
C GLY A 9 1.72 21.86 -7.94
N ARG A 10 1.48 22.57 -6.82
CA ARG A 10 2.40 23.60 -6.35
C ARG A 10 3.55 22.99 -5.56
N CYS A 11 4.75 23.34 -6.02
CA CYS A 11 6.00 23.15 -5.30
C CYS A 11 6.18 24.34 -4.37
N LEU A 12 6.03 24.13 -3.05
CA LEU A 12 6.18 25.23 -2.08
C LEU A 12 7.66 25.46 -1.70
N TRP A 13 8.52 24.43 -1.82
CA TRP A 13 9.92 24.51 -1.41
C TRP A 13 10.80 23.69 -2.37
N GLY A 14 11.58 24.34 -3.24
CA GLY A 14 12.54 23.66 -4.13
C GLY A 14 12.81 24.37 -5.46
N THR A 15 13.80 23.88 -6.20
CA THR A 15 13.93 24.14 -7.65
C THR A 15 13.00 23.20 -8.44
N GLU A 16 12.72 23.45 -9.72
CA GLU A 16 11.82 22.60 -10.55
C GLU A 16 12.21 21.10 -10.55
N ASP A 17 13.47 20.76 -10.24
CA ASP A 17 13.98 19.38 -10.19
C ASP A 17 13.80 18.70 -8.81
N ASP A 18 13.78 19.44 -7.68
CA ASP A 18 13.53 18.87 -6.34
C ASP A 18 12.07 18.42 -6.19
N CYS A 19 11.18 19.16 -6.84
CA CYS A 19 9.77 18.85 -6.93
C CYS A 19 9.52 17.97 -8.14
N LEU A 20 9.93 16.71 -8.07
CA LEU A 20 9.37 15.68 -8.94
C LEU A 20 7.85 15.73 -8.75
N ARG A 21 7.13 16.31 -9.73
CA ARG A 21 5.67 16.35 -9.78
C ARG A 21 5.16 14.91 -9.75
N ARG A 22 4.93 14.37 -8.55
CA ARG A 22 4.22 13.11 -8.36
C ARG A 22 2.76 13.46 -8.15
N GLU A 23 1.95 13.17 -9.17
CA GLU A 23 0.51 13.17 -9.02
C GLU A 23 0.14 12.17 -7.92
N PRO A 24 -0.82 12.49 -7.02
CA PRO A 24 -1.26 11.55 -6.02
C PRO A 24 -1.82 10.29 -6.69
N ALA A 25 -1.24 9.15 -6.37
CA ALA A 25 -1.68 7.84 -6.78
C ALA A 25 -2.55 7.20 -5.68
N LEU A 26 -3.78 6.84 -6.03
CA LEU A 26 -4.62 5.96 -5.23
C LEU A 26 -5.07 4.81 -6.13
N VAL A 27 -4.57 3.61 -5.82
CA VAL A 27 -4.96 2.38 -6.50
C VAL A 27 -5.72 1.53 -5.48
N ILE A 28 -6.97 1.21 -5.81
CA ILE A 28 -7.78 0.25 -5.07
C ILE A 28 -8.10 -0.88 -6.02
N ALA A 29 -7.66 -2.08 -5.68
CA ALA A 29 -7.93 -3.26 -6.48
C ALA A 29 -8.65 -4.31 -5.65
N ASN A 30 -9.59 -5.00 -6.29
CA ASN A 30 -10.31 -6.11 -5.72
C ASN A 30 -10.21 -7.29 -6.68
N SER A 31 -9.99 -8.48 -6.15
CA SER A 31 -10.09 -9.72 -6.93
C SER A 31 -10.73 -10.82 -6.09
N VAL A 32 -11.42 -11.71 -6.79
CA VAL A 32 -11.94 -12.94 -6.23
C VAL A 32 -11.36 -14.08 -7.06
N TRP A 33 -10.47 -14.85 -6.48
CA TRP A 33 -9.86 -16.01 -7.11
C TRP A 33 -10.65 -17.25 -6.76
N ALA A 34 -11.04 -18.02 -7.76
CA ALA A 34 -11.68 -19.31 -7.59
C ALA A 34 -10.84 -20.41 -8.21
N ASP A 35 -10.74 -21.54 -7.51
CA ASP A 35 -10.09 -22.72 -8.06
C ASP A 35 -10.86 -23.19 -9.31
N ALA A 36 -10.14 -23.28 -10.42
CA ALA A 36 -10.67 -23.63 -11.74
C ALA A 36 -11.35 -25.02 -11.77
N ARG A 37 -11.03 -25.90 -10.82
CA ARG A 37 -11.61 -27.24 -10.70
C ARG A 37 -13.05 -27.24 -10.20
N TYR A 38 -13.51 -26.14 -9.59
CA TYR A 38 -14.88 -26.01 -9.11
C TYR A 38 -15.75 -25.14 -10.04
N ALA A 39 -16.95 -25.64 -10.32
CA ALA A 39 -18.00 -24.87 -10.96
C ALA A 39 -18.67 -23.96 -9.92
N LEU A 40 -18.65 -22.65 -10.19
CA LEU A 40 -19.36 -21.68 -9.35
C LEU A 40 -20.83 -21.63 -9.79
N ARG A 41 -21.72 -21.28 -8.86
CA ARG A 41 -23.12 -21.04 -9.23
C ARG A 41 -23.19 -19.76 -10.05
N SER A 42 -23.95 -19.77 -11.15
CA SER A 42 -24.02 -18.63 -12.08
C SER A 42 -24.49 -17.34 -11.42
N ASN A 43 -25.33 -17.41 -10.39
CA ASN A 43 -25.74 -16.22 -9.64
C ASN A 43 -24.57 -15.57 -8.87
N TYR A 44 -23.63 -16.37 -8.39
CA TYR A 44 -22.42 -15.87 -7.71
C TYR A 44 -21.43 -15.30 -8.73
N GLU A 45 -21.19 -15.99 -9.85
CA GLU A 45 -20.33 -15.48 -10.93
C GLU A 45 -20.83 -14.13 -11.45
N ASN A 46 -22.14 -13.99 -11.66
CA ASN A 46 -22.73 -12.72 -12.09
C ASN A 46 -22.60 -11.61 -11.04
N ALA A 47 -22.65 -11.95 -9.75
CA ALA A 47 -22.50 -10.98 -8.67
C ALA A 47 -21.06 -10.48 -8.53
N VAL A 48 -20.07 -11.37 -8.69
CA VAL A 48 -18.65 -11.02 -8.65
C VAL A 48 -18.22 -10.33 -9.95
N GLY A 49 -18.76 -10.76 -11.09
CA GLY A 49 -18.54 -10.14 -12.38
C GLY A 49 -17.06 -10.05 -12.75
N GLY A 50 -16.61 -8.85 -13.13
CA GLY A 50 -15.25 -8.60 -13.62
C GLY A 50 -14.13 -8.78 -12.59
N TYR A 51 -14.47 -8.99 -11.31
CA TYR A 51 -13.47 -9.27 -10.26
C TYR A 51 -13.07 -10.76 -10.19
N LEU A 52 -13.80 -11.65 -10.88
CA LEU A 52 -13.56 -13.08 -10.83
C LEU A 52 -12.34 -13.46 -11.67
N LEU A 53 -11.35 -14.07 -11.01
CA LEU A 53 -10.20 -14.70 -11.61
C LEU A 53 -10.24 -16.20 -11.31
N ARG A 54 -9.72 -17.01 -12.23
CA ARG A 54 -9.66 -18.47 -12.08
C ARG A 54 -8.23 -18.95 -12.25
N ALA A 55 -7.78 -19.80 -11.34
CA ALA A 55 -6.49 -20.47 -11.40
C ALA A 55 -6.63 -21.91 -10.89
N ASP A 56 -5.76 -22.82 -11.33
CA ASP A 56 -5.69 -24.14 -10.72
C ASP A 56 -4.90 -24.05 -9.42
N PHE A 57 -5.56 -24.23 -8.28
CA PHE A 57 -4.93 -24.05 -6.97
C PHE A 57 -3.99 -25.21 -6.59
N LEU A 58 -3.99 -26.32 -7.34
CA LEU A 58 -2.99 -27.37 -7.18
C LEU A 58 -1.71 -27.11 -7.98
N ASP A 59 -1.72 -26.14 -8.89
CA ASP A 59 -0.52 -25.81 -9.66
C ASP A 59 0.56 -25.24 -8.73
N ALA A 60 1.81 -25.61 -9.00
CA ALA A 60 2.94 -25.18 -8.19
C ALA A 60 3.21 -23.66 -8.27
N GLY A 61 2.67 -22.96 -9.27
CA GLY A 61 2.75 -21.50 -9.39
C GLY A 61 1.51 -20.75 -8.88
N ALA A 62 0.54 -21.43 -8.25
CA ALA A 62 -0.74 -20.81 -7.89
C ALA A 62 -0.59 -19.68 -6.85
N GLY A 63 0.25 -19.87 -5.82
CA GLY A 63 0.60 -18.82 -4.86
C GLY A 63 1.25 -17.61 -5.54
N GLY A 64 2.23 -17.86 -6.42
CA GLY A 64 2.90 -16.83 -7.21
C GLY A 64 1.95 -16.02 -8.10
N LEU A 65 0.96 -16.65 -8.74
CA LEU A 65 -0.05 -15.92 -9.52
C LEU A 65 -0.86 -14.91 -8.69
N VAL A 66 -1.15 -15.26 -7.44
CA VAL A 66 -1.87 -14.39 -6.51
C VAL A 66 -0.94 -13.25 -6.05
N ASN A 67 0.29 -13.58 -5.68
CA ASN A 67 1.31 -12.60 -5.26
C ASN A 67 1.63 -11.61 -6.38
N ASP A 68 1.85 -12.06 -7.62
CA ASP A 68 2.09 -11.22 -8.80
C ASP A 68 0.94 -10.22 -9.05
N TRP A 69 -0.30 -10.63 -8.75
CA TRP A 69 -1.44 -9.73 -8.85
C TRP A 69 -1.37 -8.66 -7.76
N VAL A 70 -1.07 -9.02 -6.52
CA VAL A 70 -0.96 -8.06 -5.41
C VAL A 70 0.19 -7.08 -5.62
N ASP A 71 1.37 -7.59 -6.00
CA ASP A 71 2.57 -6.82 -6.32
C ASP A 71 2.24 -5.72 -7.33
N ARG A 72 1.62 -6.09 -8.46
CA ARG A 72 1.21 -5.15 -9.51
C ARG A 72 0.27 -4.04 -9.01
N PHE A 73 -0.69 -4.38 -8.15
CA PHE A 73 -1.68 -3.41 -7.67
C PHE A 73 -1.23 -2.63 -6.42
N THR A 74 -0.02 -2.90 -5.93
CA THR A 74 0.59 -2.23 -4.78
C THR A 74 1.91 -1.56 -5.10
N ASP A 75 2.23 -1.42 -6.40
CA ASP A 75 3.48 -0.84 -6.88
C ASP A 75 4.73 -1.54 -6.29
N GLY A 76 4.62 -2.87 -6.11
CA GLY A 76 5.67 -3.71 -5.54
C GLY A 76 5.92 -3.55 -4.04
N LEU A 77 5.07 -2.80 -3.32
CA LEU A 77 5.20 -2.65 -1.86
C LEU A 77 4.71 -3.87 -1.07
N ILE A 78 3.81 -4.66 -1.66
CA ILE A 78 3.35 -5.92 -1.10
C ILE A 78 3.62 -7.01 -2.13
N ASP A 79 4.75 -7.68 -1.96
CA ASP A 79 5.27 -8.70 -2.87
C ASP A 79 4.69 -10.09 -2.58
N SER A 80 4.28 -10.36 -1.34
CA SER A 80 3.71 -11.65 -0.95
C SER A 80 2.66 -11.55 0.15
N ILE A 81 1.52 -12.23 -0.07
CA ILE A 81 0.47 -12.41 0.95
C ILE A 81 0.12 -13.88 1.20
N ILE A 82 0.65 -14.78 0.36
CA ILE A 82 0.49 -16.22 0.47
C ILE A 82 1.80 -16.89 0.08
N GLU A 83 2.10 -18.03 0.70
CA GLU A 83 3.29 -18.80 0.36
C GLU A 83 3.30 -19.21 -1.11
N GLU A 84 4.50 -19.26 -1.69
CA GLU A 84 4.70 -19.83 -3.02
C GLU A 84 4.32 -21.32 -3.05
N GLY A 85 3.89 -21.80 -4.21
CA GLY A 85 3.46 -23.19 -4.37
C GLY A 85 1.95 -23.35 -4.60
N PRO A 86 1.47 -24.60 -4.50
CA PRO A 86 0.05 -24.91 -4.51
C PRO A 86 -0.66 -24.30 -3.30
N ILE A 87 -1.82 -23.69 -3.53
CA ILE A 87 -2.68 -23.09 -2.51
C ILE A 87 -3.92 -23.96 -2.29
N ALA A 88 -3.69 -25.27 -2.13
CA ALA A 88 -4.69 -26.34 -2.18
C ALA A 88 -5.73 -26.29 -1.04
N ASP A 89 -5.43 -25.59 0.06
CA ASP A 89 -6.32 -25.44 1.21
C ASP A 89 -7.49 -24.48 0.93
N TYR A 90 -7.40 -23.71 -0.15
CA TYR A 90 -8.41 -22.74 -0.55
C TYR A 90 -9.26 -23.30 -1.70
N SER A 91 -10.50 -22.83 -1.80
CA SER A 91 -11.34 -23.01 -2.99
C SER A 91 -11.81 -21.67 -3.56
N LEU A 92 -11.74 -20.63 -2.73
CA LEU A 92 -12.04 -19.25 -3.08
C LEU A 92 -11.21 -18.32 -2.19
N LEU A 93 -10.63 -17.27 -2.78
CA LEU A 93 -9.88 -16.22 -2.11
C LEU A 93 -10.45 -14.88 -2.54
N ALA A 94 -10.76 -14.00 -1.57
CA ALA A 94 -11.17 -12.63 -1.85
C ALA A 94 -10.07 -11.69 -1.34
N ILE A 95 -9.55 -10.86 -2.24
CA ILE A 95 -8.39 -10.00 -1.98
C ILE A 95 -8.79 -8.55 -2.26
N ASN A 96 -8.48 -7.69 -1.31
CA ASN A 96 -8.54 -6.24 -1.46
C ASN A 96 -7.14 -5.68 -1.23
N SER A 97 -6.70 -4.77 -2.09
CA SER A 97 -5.49 -3.98 -1.90
C SER A 97 -5.78 -2.49 -2.03
N VAL A 98 -5.03 -1.70 -1.27
CA VAL A 98 -5.07 -0.24 -1.26
C VAL A 98 -3.65 0.27 -1.27
N TYR A 99 -3.28 0.99 -2.33
CA TYR A 99 -2.02 1.70 -2.45
C TYR A 99 -2.29 3.19 -2.52
N LEU A 100 -1.61 3.95 -1.67
CA LEU A 100 -1.71 5.40 -1.58
C LEU A 100 -0.31 5.99 -1.53
N ASP A 101 0.07 6.71 -2.58
CA ASP A 101 1.23 7.61 -2.60
C ASP A 101 0.71 9.00 -2.96
N ALA A 102 0.81 9.94 -2.04
CA ALA A 102 0.28 11.28 -2.24
C ALA A 102 1.20 12.33 -1.62
N PRO A 103 1.54 13.41 -2.36
CA PRO A 103 2.30 14.50 -1.80
C PRO A 103 1.47 15.26 -0.77
N TRP A 104 2.14 15.78 0.26
CA TRP A 104 1.56 16.73 1.20
C TRP A 104 1.21 18.04 0.48
N ASN A 105 0.12 18.69 0.89
CA ASN A 105 -0.22 20.04 0.42
C ASN A 105 0.85 21.07 0.82
N GLU A 106 1.42 20.89 2.02
CA GLU A 106 2.59 21.62 2.51
C GLU A 106 3.71 20.61 2.78
N PRO A 107 4.64 20.38 1.83
CA PRO A 107 5.70 19.40 2.01
C PRO A 107 6.68 19.86 3.08
N PHE A 108 7.22 18.88 3.80
CA PHE A 108 8.29 19.11 4.74
C PHE A 108 9.58 19.51 4.00
N LYS A 109 10.48 20.23 4.68
CA LYS A 109 11.83 20.48 4.19
C LYS A 109 12.74 19.40 4.74
N ASP A 110 13.45 18.68 3.87
CA ASP A 110 14.38 17.61 4.26
C ASP A 110 15.42 18.07 5.30
N ALA A 111 15.83 19.34 5.22
CA ALA A 111 16.76 19.96 6.18
C ALA A 111 16.24 20.04 7.63
N PHE A 112 14.95 19.77 7.87
CA PHE A 112 14.32 19.70 9.19
C PHE A 112 14.01 18.26 9.63
N THR A 113 14.48 17.27 8.87
CA THR A 113 14.48 15.87 9.28
C THR A 113 15.77 15.58 10.04
N ASN A 114 15.66 15.07 11.26
CA ASN A 114 16.79 14.65 12.07
C ASN A 114 16.48 13.33 12.80
N GLU A 115 17.54 12.55 13.05
CA GLU A 115 17.45 11.35 13.87
C GLU A 115 17.12 11.71 15.32
N ASP A 116 16.18 10.96 15.92
CA ASP A 116 15.87 10.97 17.35
C ASP A 116 15.35 9.59 17.77
N LEU A 117 15.07 9.38 19.06
CA LEU A 117 14.56 8.13 19.58
C LEU A 117 13.05 8.01 19.39
N PHE A 118 12.63 6.93 18.73
CA PHE A 118 11.27 6.46 18.71
C PHE A 118 11.02 5.49 19.87
N TYR A 119 10.08 5.87 20.72
CA TYR A 119 9.63 5.06 21.86
C TYR A 119 8.34 4.35 21.47
N ALA A 120 8.42 3.04 21.26
CA ALA A 120 7.28 2.23 20.84
C ALA A 120 6.24 2.05 21.96
N ASP A 121 6.68 2.15 23.22
CA ASP A 121 5.82 2.05 24.39
C ASP A 121 6.34 2.85 25.61
N ASP A 122 5.53 2.87 26.67
CA ASP A 122 5.81 3.57 27.93
C ASP A 122 7.04 3.03 28.69
N ALA A 123 7.46 1.79 28.45
CA ALA A 123 8.63 1.23 29.10
C ALA A 123 9.90 1.83 28.49
N GLU A 124 9.94 1.95 27.16
CA GLU A 124 11.05 2.59 26.45
C GLU A 124 11.17 4.08 26.81
N LEU A 125 10.06 4.75 27.07
CA LEU A 125 10.06 6.14 27.53
C LEU A 125 10.76 6.31 28.90
N LYS A 126 10.69 5.29 29.76
CA LYS A 126 11.29 5.30 31.11
C LYS A 126 12.73 4.78 31.11
N ASP A 127 13.05 3.90 30.16
CA ASP A 127 14.36 3.34 29.93
C ASP A 127 14.62 3.25 28.43
N ALA A 128 15.33 4.25 27.91
CA ALA A 128 15.58 4.41 26.47
C ALA A 128 16.56 3.36 25.90
N SER A 129 17.08 2.43 26.70
CA SER A 129 18.09 1.46 26.26
C SER A 129 17.62 0.50 25.17
N SER A 130 16.31 0.32 24.97
CA SER A 130 15.73 -0.46 23.87
C SER A 130 15.05 0.37 22.78
N ALA A 131 14.98 1.70 22.94
CA ALA A 131 14.35 2.58 21.96
C ALA A 131 15.11 2.55 20.63
N THR A 132 14.39 2.75 19.52
CA THR A 132 14.97 2.69 18.17
C THR A 132 15.19 4.09 17.62
N GLU A 133 16.29 4.32 16.91
CA GLU A 133 16.52 5.57 16.18
C GLU A 133 15.58 5.67 14.97
N ALA A 134 14.98 6.83 14.78
CA ALA A 134 14.11 7.14 13.64
C ALA A 134 14.27 8.59 13.20
N ASP A 135 13.99 8.84 11.93
CA ASP A 135 13.97 10.19 11.36
C ASP A 135 12.65 10.89 11.72
N PHE A 136 12.75 12.03 12.40
CA PHE A 136 11.62 12.90 12.70
C PHE A 136 11.75 14.21 11.93
N THR A 137 10.70 14.59 11.21
CA THR A 137 10.65 15.89 10.54
C THR A 137 9.84 16.89 11.33
N HIS A 138 10.50 17.94 11.81
CA HIS A 138 9.84 18.98 12.59
C HIS A 138 9.27 20.08 11.70
N THR A 139 8.04 20.52 11.98
CA THR A 139 7.50 21.76 11.40
C THR A 139 7.23 22.75 12.51
N ILE A 140 7.69 23.98 12.32
CA ILE A 140 7.20 25.09 13.11
C ILE A 140 6.02 25.62 12.31
N GLY A 141 4.81 25.40 12.82
CA GLY A 141 3.60 26.02 12.24
C GLY A 141 3.76 27.54 12.19
N PRO A 142 3.00 28.25 11.33
CA PRO A 142 3.00 29.71 11.36
C PRO A 142 2.73 30.18 12.80
N ILE A 143 3.57 31.08 13.28
CA ILE A 143 3.27 31.83 14.50
C ILE A 143 2.00 32.61 14.16
N GLU A 144 0.86 32.18 14.71
CA GLU A 144 -0.35 33.01 14.65
C GLU A 144 -0.03 34.31 15.41
N GLU A 145 0.14 35.41 14.68
CA GLU A 145 0.15 36.77 15.23
C GLU A 145 -1.28 37.26 15.53
#